data_AF-A0A814VQX4-F1
#
_entry.id   AF-A0A814VQX4-F1
#
_cell.length_a   1.000
_cell.length_b   1.000
_cell.length_c   1.000
_cell.angle_alpha   90.00
_cell.angle_beta   90.00
_cell.angle_gamma   90.00
#
_symmetry.space_group_name_H-M   'P 1'
#
loop_
_entity.id
_entity.type
_entity.pdbx_description
1 polymer ?
#
loop_
_entity_poly.entity_id
_entity_poly.type
_entity_poly.pdbx_seq_one_letter_code
_entity_poly.pdbx_strand_id
1 'polypeptide(L)' 'MSGGCSDLRKRWNNLVGKSEEEAVQAIKQDGEQNIEVVDDGTPESSATIQSGVVRVILDEHKRVKYPPLRQN' A
#
# COMPACT_ATOMS: atom_id res chain seq x y z
N MET A 1 5.33 -11.97 23.57
CA MET A 1 4.45 -10.88 23.09
C MET A 1 4.34 -11.04 21.58
N SER A 2 3.22 -11.57 21.08
CA SER A 2 3.03 -11.86 19.64
C SER A 2 1.85 -11.06 19.11
N GLY A 3 2.06 -9.78 18.82
CA GLY A 3 1.13 -8.92 18.08
C GLY A 3 1.69 -8.68 16.68
N GLY A 4 1.55 -9.67 15.79
CA GLY A 4 2.44 -9.79 14.63
C GLY A 4 1.82 -9.53 13.25
N CYS A 5 0.50 -9.40 13.11
CA CYS A 5 -0.09 -9.39 11.75
C CYS A 5 -1.37 -8.53 11.58
N SER A 6 -1.97 -8.03 12.66
CA SER A 6 -3.24 -7.28 12.57
C SER A 6 -3.09 -5.76 12.71
N ASP A 7 -1.92 -5.29 13.14
CA ASP A 7 -1.67 -3.86 13.38
C ASP A 7 -1.38 -3.09 12.10
N LEU A 8 -0.56 -3.65 11.19
CA LEU A 8 -0.21 -2.99 9.92
C LEU A 8 -1.44 -2.68 9.07
N ARG A 9 -2.36 -3.65 8.94
CA ARG A 9 -3.62 -3.44 8.19
C ARG A 9 -4.47 -2.33 8.80
N LYS A 10 -4.51 -2.19 10.14
CA LYS A 10 -5.22 -1.09 10.80
C LYS A 10 -4.53 0.24 10.58
N ARG A 11 -3.20 0.29 10.66
CA ARG A 11 -2.40 1.50 10.41
C ARG A 11 -2.55 1.98 8.96
N TRP A 12 -2.48 1.05 8.00
CA TRP A 12 -2.60 1.36 6.57
C TRP A 12 -4.02 1.74 6.15
N ASN A 13 -5.05 1.27 6.86
CA ASN A 13 -6.42 1.73 6.62
C ASN A 13 -6.58 3.25 6.86
N ASN A 14 -5.80 3.82 7.79
CA ASN A 14 -5.77 5.27 8.01
C ASN A 14 -5.03 6.06 6.91
N LEU A 15 -4.41 5.37 5.93
CA LEU A 15 -3.77 6.02 4.78
C LEU A 15 -4.76 6.31 3.65
N VAL A 16 -5.96 5.72 3.68
CA VAL A 16 -7.02 6.00 2.70
C VAL A 16 -7.39 7.49 2.74
N GLY A 17 -7.40 8.13 1.58
CA GLY A 17 -7.63 9.56 1.40
C GLY A 17 -6.39 10.45 1.55
N LYS A 18 -5.26 9.90 2.02
CA LYS A 18 -3.97 10.60 2.04
C LYS A 18 -3.29 10.61 0.68
N SER A 19 -2.33 11.50 0.51
CA SER A 19 -1.49 11.56 -0.70
C SER A 19 -0.59 10.33 -0.82
N GLU A 20 -0.19 10.02 -2.05
CA GLU A 20 0.80 8.99 -2.37
C GLU A 20 2.03 9.03 -1.44
N GLU A 21 2.66 10.20 -1.31
CA GLU A 21 3.90 10.35 -0.55
C GLU A 21 3.74 9.99 0.93
N GLU A 22 2.64 10.44 1.57
CA GLU A 22 2.35 10.11 2.96
C GLU A 22 2.15 8.61 3.15
N ALA A 23 1.44 7.98 2.21
CA ALA A 23 1.18 6.55 2.27
C ALA A 23 2.47 5.73 2.11
N VAL A 24 3.29 6.07 1.11
CA VAL A 24 4.57 5.42 0.86
C VAL A 24 5.52 5.61 2.04
N GLN A 25 5.61 6.81 2.61
CA GLN A 25 6.46 7.05 3.78
C GLN A 25 6.01 6.23 4.99
N ALA A 26 4.70 6.18 5.28
CA ALA A 26 4.17 5.40 6.39
C ALA A 26 4.46 3.90 6.23
N ILE A 27 4.25 3.36 5.02
CA ILE A 27 4.52 1.96 4.70
C ILE A 27 6.02 1.64 4.84
N LYS A 28 6.91 2.55 4.40
CA LYS A 28 8.37 2.42 4.62
C LYS A 28 8.75 2.43 6.10
N GLN A 29 8.10 3.27 6.91
CA GLN A 29 8.33 3.32 8.37
C GLN A 29 7.89 2.04 9.07
N ASP A 30 6.90 1.34 8.53
CA ASP A 30 6.47 0.02 9.00
C ASP A 30 7.44 -1.12 8.60
N GLY A 31 8.50 -0.82 7.82
CA GLY A 31 9.54 -1.77 7.42
C GLY A 31 9.35 -2.38 6.05
N GLU A 32 8.33 -1.96 5.30
CA GLU A 32 8.07 -2.44 3.95
C GLU A 32 8.88 -1.63 2.92
N GLN A 33 9.70 -2.31 2.14
CA GLN A 33 10.56 -1.66 1.14
C GLN A 33 10.06 -1.84 -0.30
N ASN A 34 9.25 -2.87 -0.54
CA ASN A 34 8.70 -3.19 -1.85
C ASN A 34 7.29 -2.59 -1.96
N ILE A 35 7.19 -1.36 -2.45
CA ILE A 35 5.92 -0.64 -2.55
C ILE A 35 5.65 -0.36 -4.02
N GLU A 36 4.51 -0.82 -4.51
CA GLU A 36 4.02 -0.54 -5.84
C GLU A 36 2.88 0.47 -5.75
N VAL A 37 3.04 1.62 -6.40
CA VAL A 37 1.99 2.62 -6.51
C VAL A 37 1.36 2.53 -7.89
N VAL A 38 0.04 2.39 -7.94
CA VAL A 38 -0.73 2.30 -9.19
C VAL A 38 -1.95 3.22 -9.13
N ASP A 39 -2.35 3.73 -10.30
CA ASP A 39 -3.60 4.50 -10.41
C ASP A 39 -4.80 3.54 -10.58
N ASP A 40 -5.96 3.93 -10.04
CA ASP A 40 -7.23 3.21 -10.19
C ASP A 40 -7.58 3.06 -11.68
N GLY A 41 -7.73 1.81 -12.11
CA GLY A 41 -7.97 1.48 -13.51
C GLY A 41 -6.71 1.20 -14.32
N THR A 42 -5.51 1.30 -13.73
CA THR A 42 -4.29 0.76 -14.36
C THR A 42 -4.45 -0.77 -14.41
N PRO A 43 -4.57 -1.40 -15.60
CA PRO A 43 -4.58 -2.84 -15.69
C PRO A 43 -3.30 -3.34 -15.01
N GLU A 44 -3.41 -4.42 -14.24
CA GLU A 44 -2.28 -5.05 -13.56
C GLU A 44 -1.19 -5.36 -14.59
N SER A 45 -0.26 -4.42 -14.73
CA SER A 45 0.60 -4.34 -15.90
C SER A 45 1.81 -5.22 -15.65
N SER A 46 1.60 -6.54 -15.75
CA SER A 46 2.65 -7.56 -15.73
C SER A 46 3.74 -7.32 -14.68
N ALA A 47 3.35 -6.79 -13.52
CA ALA A 47 4.25 -6.63 -12.39
C ALA A 47 4.55 -8.05 -11.93
N THR A 48 5.80 -8.46 -12.11
CA THR A 48 6.38 -9.69 -11.56
C THR A 48 5.72 -9.96 -10.22
N ILE A 49 5.05 -11.11 -10.05
CA ILE A 49 4.46 -11.53 -8.78
C ILE A 49 5.61 -11.69 -7.78
N GLN A 50 6.04 -10.57 -7.21
CA GLN A 50 7.07 -10.49 -6.19
C GLN A 50 6.32 -10.63 -4.88
N SER A 51 6.43 -11.81 -4.28
CA SER A 51 5.85 -12.07 -2.97
C SER A 51 6.36 -11.02 -1.98
N GLY A 52 5.45 -10.37 -1.26
CA GLY A 52 5.76 -9.33 -0.29
C GLY A 52 5.81 -7.90 -0.85
N VAL A 53 5.23 -7.62 -2.02
CA VAL A 53 4.99 -6.24 -2.48
C VAL A 53 3.74 -5.64 -1.84
N VAL A 54 3.81 -4.39 -1.40
CA VAL A 54 2.67 -3.61 -0.89
C VAL A 54 2.12 -2.75 -2.01
N ARG A 55 0.87 -2.99 -2.39
CA ARG A 55 0.22 -2.23 -3.45
C ARG A 55 -0.56 -1.06 -2.87
N VAL A 56 -0.29 0.13 -3.37
CA VAL A 56 -0.98 1.38 -3.05
C VAL A 56 -1.75 1.81 -4.28
N ILE A 57 -3.08 1.81 -4.19
CA ILE A 57 -3.95 2.19 -5.31
C ILE A 57 -4.43 3.62 -5.07
N LEU A 58 -4.13 4.50 -6.02
CA LEU A 58 -4.51 5.91 -5.99
C LEU A 58 -5.77 6.18 -6.81
N ASP A 59 -6.54 7.19 -6.43
CA ASP A 59 -7.63 7.74 -7.22
C ASP A 59 -7.14 8.78 -8.24
N GLU A 60 -8.07 9.33 -9.02
CA GLU A 60 -7.82 10.40 -10.00
C GLU A 60 -7.19 11.68 -9.41
N HIS A 61 -7.32 11.87 -8.09
CA HIS A 61 -6.74 12.99 -7.35
C HIS A 61 -5.39 12.64 -6.70
N LYS A 62 -4.78 11.50 -7.05
CA LYS A 62 -3.52 10.99 -6.48
C LYS A 62 -3.59 10.74 -4.97
N ARG A 63 -4.77 10.36 -4.48
CA ARG A 63 -5.01 9.98 -3.09
C ARG A 63 -5.24 8.50 -2.99
N VAL A 64 -4.82 7.88 -1.88
CA VAL A 64 -5.04 6.46 -1.64
C VAL A 64 -6.54 6.16 -1.65
N LYS A 65 -6.98 5.37 -2.63
CA LYS A 65 -8.38 4.99 -2.80
C LYS A 65 -8.76 3.80 -1.93
N TYR A 66 -7.85 2.84 -1.80
CA TYR A 66 -8.06 1.61 -1.04
C TYR A 66 -6.93 1.40 -0.02
N PRO A 67 -7.19 0.75 1.13
CA PRO A 67 -6.15 0.42 2.07
C PRO A 67 -5.02 -0.33 1.37
N PRO A 68 -3.75 0.06 1.58
CA PRO A 68 -2.62 -0.70 1.05
C PRO A 68 -2.69 -2.16 1.48
N LEU A 69 -2.40 -3.05 0.54
CA LEU A 69 -2.45 -4.49 0.77
C LEU A 69 -1.12 -5.11 0.39
N ARG A 70 -0.61 -5.97 1.26
CA ARG A 70 0.57 -6.78 0.97
C ARG A 70 0.13 -7.98 0.13
N GLN A 71 0.61 -8.05 -1.11
CA GLN A 71 0.41 -9.20 -1.98
C GLN A 71 1.46 -10.25 -1.64
N ASN A 72 1.01 -11.50 -1.44
CA ASN A 72 1.86 -12.62 -1.05
C ASN A 72 1.75 -13.74 -2.06
#